data_AF-A0A933TJX3-F1
#
_entry.id   AF-A0A933TJX3-F1
#
_cell.length_a   1.000
_cell.length_b   1.000
_cell.length_c   1.000
_cell.angle_alpha   90.00
_cell.angle_beta   90.00
_cell.angle_gamma   90.00
#
_symmetry.space_group_name_H-M   'P 1'
#
loop_
_entity.id
_entity.type
_entity.pdbx_description
1 polymer ?
#
loop_
_entity_poly.entity_id
_entity_poly.type
_entity_poly.pdbx_seq_one_letter_code
_entity_poly.pdbx_strand_id
1 'polypeptide(L)'
;MNKFIRNAGIAVASVAAALALVSTAWGHAHTESTTPAKGAVLQTSPANVEIMFVEEIQRTAGTYGITVEKDGGASATVGSATIDAADAAHLSVALQANLAAGRYVVNWHNVSSVDGDPAEGAFSFYVKTDPTADDLAKDAALEMVGKEEMTEPTAEPAPPTVIAPISAATPQAAASPAAAAPGLPRTGDGGSATGLALAAMLALASAVAGGALLAGGLGMRIRRGR
;
A
#
# COMPACT_ATOMS: atom_id res chain seq x y z
N MET A 1 25.92 33.31 28.48
CA MET A 1 25.06 33.20 27.29
C MET A 1 25.26 31.92 26.44
N ASN A 2 26.43 31.24 26.46
CA ASN A 2 26.75 30.20 25.46
C ASN A 2 26.31 28.76 25.77
N LYS A 3 25.73 28.48 26.96
CA LYS A 3 25.26 27.12 27.33
C LYS A 3 23.84 26.82 26.83
N PHE A 4 22.96 27.82 26.78
CA PHE A 4 21.59 27.66 26.28
C PHE A 4 21.54 27.41 24.76
N ILE A 5 22.39 28.09 23.98
CA ILE A 5 22.48 27.91 22.52
C ILE A 5 23.07 26.52 22.16
N ARG A 6 24.02 26.04 22.96
CA ARG A 6 24.62 24.70 22.78
C ARG A 6 23.63 23.56 23.07
N ASN A 7 22.83 23.70 24.13
CA ASN A 7 21.85 22.68 24.50
C ASN A 7 20.64 22.66 23.55
N ALA A 8 20.24 23.82 23.02
CA ALA A 8 19.23 23.91 21.96
C ALA A 8 19.69 23.23 20.66
N GLY A 9 20.97 23.39 20.27
CA GLY A 9 21.51 22.72 19.08
C GLY A 9 21.54 21.19 19.19
N ILE A 10 21.84 20.65 20.38
CA ILE A 10 21.83 19.20 20.62
C ILE A 10 20.40 18.65 20.59
N ALA A 11 19.44 19.35 21.19
CA ALA A 11 18.03 18.92 21.18
C ALA A 11 17.45 18.89 19.75
N VAL A 12 17.73 19.88 18.91
CA VAL A 12 17.29 19.92 17.51
C VAL A 12 17.94 18.81 16.68
N ALA A 13 19.24 18.57 16.85
CA ALA A 13 19.94 17.48 16.17
C ALA A 13 19.41 16.08 16.58
N SER A 14 18.98 15.93 17.83
CA SER A 14 18.39 14.68 18.34
C SER A 14 17.04 14.38 17.71
N VAL A 15 16.19 15.41 17.57
CA VAL A 15 14.87 15.28 16.92
C VAL A 15 15.01 15.01 15.42
N ALA A 16 15.96 15.68 14.75
CA ALA A 16 16.25 15.44 13.34
C ALA A 16 16.79 14.01 13.08
N ALA A 17 17.65 13.49 13.97
CA ALA A 17 18.14 12.12 13.89
C ALA A 17 17.05 11.07 14.16
N ALA A 18 16.07 11.37 15.03
CA ALA A 18 14.93 10.49 15.27
C ALA A 18 13.95 10.43 14.10
N LEU A 19 13.76 11.55 13.38
CA LEU A 19 12.94 11.61 12.16
C LEU A 19 13.60 10.89 10.97
N ALA A 20 14.93 10.76 10.96
CA ALA A 20 15.66 10.02 9.92
C ALA A 20 15.57 8.48 10.06
N LEU A 21 14.95 7.97 11.14
CA LEU A 21 14.72 6.55 11.39
C LEU A 21 13.29 6.10 11.06
N VAL A 22 12.47 6.96 10.47
CA VAL A 22 11.17 6.53 9.93
C VAL A 22 11.47 5.67 8.71
N SER A 23 11.60 4.36 8.93
CA SER A 23 11.58 3.37 7.87
C SER A 23 10.26 3.49 7.14
N THR A 24 10.31 3.75 5.83
CA THR A 24 9.15 3.53 4.97
C THR A 24 8.80 2.04 5.10
N ALA A 25 7.71 1.75 5.81
CA ALA A 25 7.11 0.44 5.73
C ALA A 25 6.47 0.35 4.36
N TRP A 26 7.24 -0.10 3.36
CA TRP A 26 6.65 -0.55 2.11
C TRP A 26 5.82 -1.78 2.45
N GLY A 27 4.50 -1.63 2.38
CA GLY A 27 3.59 -2.75 2.35
C GLY A 27 3.88 -3.52 1.08
N HIS A 28 4.80 -4.49 1.15
CA HIS A 28 4.92 -5.48 0.09
C HIS A 28 3.55 -6.08 -0.15
N ALA A 29 3.07 -6.02 -1.39
CA ALA A 29 1.74 -6.50 -1.71
C ALA A 29 1.63 -8.00 -1.39
N HIS A 30 0.69 -8.36 -0.53
CA HIS A 30 0.73 -9.62 0.21
C HIS A 30 0.15 -10.78 -0.61
N THR A 31 0.97 -11.29 -1.52
CA THR A 31 0.71 -12.58 -2.19
C THR A 31 1.14 -13.73 -1.30
N GLU A 32 0.24 -14.69 -1.05
CA GLU A 32 0.57 -15.94 -0.38
C GLU A 32 1.26 -16.90 -1.36
N SER A 33 0.70 -17.06 -2.56
CA SER A 33 1.26 -17.95 -3.58
C SER A 33 0.85 -17.53 -4.99
N THR A 34 1.59 -18.02 -5.99
CA THR A 34 1.29 -17.81 -7.41
C THR A 34 1.42 -19.13 -8.17
N THR A 35 0.56 -19.31 -9.17
CA THR A 35 0.66 -20.38 -10.16
C THR A 35 0.59 -19.75 -11.55
N PRO A 36 1.63 -19.84 -12.39
CA PRO A 36 2.95 -20.41 -12.12
C PRO A 36 3.67 -19.73 -10.94
N ALA A 37 4.55 -20.49 -10.27
CA ALA A 37 5.39 -19.93 -9.21
C ALA A 37 6.32 -18.85 -9.77
N LYS A 38 6.69 -17.87 -8.93
CA LYS A 38 7.63 -16.80 -9.27
C LYS A 38 8.96 -17.41 -9.77
N GLY A 39 9.40 -17.00 -10.95
CA GLY A 39 10.61 -17.52 -11.62
C GLY A 39 10.48 -18.94 -12.17
N ALA A 40 9.30 -19.55 -12.19
CA ALA A 40 9.13 -20.93 -12.64
C ALA A 40 9.51 -21.10 -14.12
N VAL A 41 10.19 -22.21 -14.45
CA VAL A 41 10.48 -22.62 -15.83
C VAL A 41 9.54 -23.74 -16.24
N LEU A 42 8.63 -23.45 -17.16
CA LEU A 42 7.59 -24.36 -17.63
C LEU A 42 7.96 -24.95 -18.98
N GLN A 43 7.87 -26.27 -19.14
CA GLN A 43 8.10 -26.93 -20.42
C GLN A 43 6.91 -26.78 -21.39
N THR A 44 5.74 -26.44 -20.87
CA THR A 44 4.50 -26.26 -21.63
C THR A 44 3.85 -24.92 -21.31
N SER A 45 2.97 -24.48 -22.20
CA SER A 45 2.19 -23.26 -21.99
C SER A 45 1.20 -23.47 -20.84
N PRO A 46 1.21 -22.66 -19.77
CA PRO A 46 0.13 -22.65 -18.80
C PRO A 46 -1.16 -22.14 -19.44
N ALA A 47 -2.31 -22.56 -18.90
CA ALA A 47 -3.63 -22.11 -19.36
C ALA A 47 -4.07 -20.81 -18.67
N ASN A 48 -3.57 -20.55 -17.48
CA ASN A 48 -3.95 -19.43 -16.63
C ASN A 48 -2.75 -18.96 -15.79
N VAL A 49 -2.90 -17.76 -15.23
CA VAL A 49 -2.18 -17.32 -14.03
C VAL A 49 -3.17 -17.24 -12.90
N GLU A 50 -2.75 -17.68 -11.72
CA GLU A 50 -3.49 -17.65 -10.47
C GLU A 50 -2.62 -17.02 -9.39
N ILE A 51 -3.24 -16.20 -8.55
CA ILE A 51 -2.61 -15.53 -7.42
C ILE A 51 -3.52 -15.74 -6.20
N MET A 52 -2.94 -16.27 -5.13
CA MET A 52 -3.58 -16.30 -3.82
C MET A 52 -3.02 -15.17 -2.98
N PHE A 53 -3.91 -14.37 -2.40
CA PHE A 53 -3.56 -13.29 -1.49
C PHE A 53 -3.72 -13.75 -0.03
N VAL A 54 -3.01 -13.11 0.90
CA VAL A 54 -3.16 -13.42 2.34
C VAL A 54 -4.48 -12.89 2.91
N GLU A 55 -5.13 -11.96 2.20
CA GLU A 55 -6.37 -11.31 2.56
C GLU A 55 -7.34 -11.37 1.39
N GLU A 56 -8.64 -11.38 1.72
CA GLU A 56 -9.70 -11.27 0.73
C GLU A 56 -9.64 -9.93 -0.01
N ILE A 57 -9.95 -9.92 -1.31
CA ILE A 57 -9.94 -8.71 -2.13
C ILE A 57 -11.36 -8.25 -2.49
N GLN A 58 -11.52 -6.95 -2.76
CA GLN A 58 -12.81 -6.37 -3.15
C GLN A 58 -13.28 -6.93 -4.49
N ARG A 59 -14.55 -7.32 -4.56
CA ARG A 59 -15.21 -7.83 -5.78
C ARG A 59 -15.73 -6.72 -6.72
N THR A 60 -15.31 -5.48 -6.51
CA THR A 60 -15.74 -4.35 -7.32
C THR A 60 -14.93 -4.33 -8.62
N ALA A 61 -15.60 -4.28 -9.77
CA ALA A 61 -14.89 -4.20 -11.04
C ALA A 61 -13.98 -2.96 -11.09
N GLY A 62 -12.71 -3.15 -11.49
CA GLY A 62 -11.71 -2.09 -11.56
C GLY A 62 -10.87 -1.91 -10.28
N THR A 63 -11.17 -2.61 -9.19
CA THR A 63 -10.31 -2.63 -7.99
C THR A 63 -9.31 -3.79 -8.00
N TYR A 64 -9.28 -4.60 -9.06
CA TYR A 64 -8.37 -5.73 -9.19
C TYR A 64 -8.07 -6.03 -10.66
N GLY A 65 -6.93 -6.67 -10.91
CA GLY A 65 -6.56 -7.10 -12.26
C GLY A 65 -5.27 -7.89 -12.32
N ILE A 66 -5.12 -8.65 -13.40
CA ILE A 66 -3.87 -9.32 -13.78
C ILE A 66 -3.65 -9.04 -15.26
N THR A 67 -2.44 -8.62 -15.62
CA THR A 67 -1.96 -8.56 -16.99
C THR A 67 -0.69 -9.39 -17.12
N VAL A 68 -0.58 -10.12 -18.22
CA VAL A 68 0.54 -10.99 -18.54
C VAL A 68 1.06 -10.63 -19.91
N GLU A 69 2.35 -10.34 -20.00
CA GLU A 69 3.02 -9.91 -21.23
C GLU A 69 4.31 -10.68 -21.43
N LYS A 70 4.63 -11.03 -22.68
CA LYS A 70 5.96 -11.54 -23.01
C LYS A 70 6.95 -10.38 -22.98
N ASP A 71 8.13 -10.56 -22.39
CA ASP A 71 9.15 -9.49 -22.33
C ASP A 71 9.46 -8.99 -23.76
N GLY A 72 9.30 -7.67 -23.96
CA GLY A 72 9.44 -6.99 -25.26
C GLY A 72 8.43 -7.40 -26.34
N GLY A 73 7.31 -8.03 -25.96
CA GLY A 73 6.35 -8.64 -26.88
C GLY A 73 4.90 -8.23 -26.65
N ALA A 74 3.98 -9.03 -27.18
CA ALA A 74 2.54 -8.81 -27.04
C ALA A 74 2.00 -9.34 -25.71
N SER A 75 0.82 -8.85 -25.34
CA SER A 75 0.04 -9.40 -24.23
C SER A 75 -0.30 -10.86 -24.48
N ALA A 76 -0.12 -11.67 -23.44
CA ALA A 76 -0.51 -13.07 -23.36
C ALA A 76 -1.87 -13.26 -22.67
N THR A 77 -2.50 -12.17 -22.22
CA THR A 77 -3.73 -12.20 -21.42
C THR A 77 -4.96 -12.42 -22.30
N VAL A 78 -5.94 -13.19 -21.81
CA VAL A 78 -7.23 -13.40 -22.47
C VAL A 78 -8.36 -12.98 -21.52
N GLY A 79 -9.06 -11.92 -21.89
CA GLY A 79 -10.18 -11.39 -21.11
C GLY A 79 -9.73 -10.68 -19.83
N SER A 80 -10.67 -10.54 -18.89
CA SER A 80 -10.45 -9.91 -17.59
C SER A 80 -10.10 -10.95 -16.52
N ALA A 81 -9.38 -10.52 -15.50
CA ALA A 81 -9.17 -11.34 -14.31
C ALA A 81 -10.50 -11.62 -13.59
N THR A 82 -10.58 -12.77 -12.93
CA THR A 82 -11.77 -13.27 -12.22
C THR A 82 -11.40 -13.70 -10.81
N ILE A 83 -12.17 -13.24 -9.84
CA ILE A 83 -12.10 -13.69 -8.44
C ILE A 83 -12.88 -14.99 -8.33
N ASP A 84 -12.35 -15.97 -7.59
CA ASP A 84 -13.07 -17.21 -7.30
C ASP A 84 -14.36 -16.92 -6.50
N ALA A 85 -15.43 -17.63 -6.84
CA ALA A 85 -16.74 -17.41 -6.23
C ALA A 85 -16.80 -17.90 -4.78
N ALA A 86 -16.04 -18.94 -4.45
CA ALA A 86 -15.93 -19.52 -3.12
C ALA A 86 -14.78 -18.89 -2.31
N ASP A 87 -13.78 -18.31 -2.97
CA ASP A 87 -12.61 -17.71 -2.31
C ASP A 87 -12.29 -16.31 -2.84
N ALA A 88 -12.52 -15.29 -2.02
CA ALA A 88 -12.27 -13.90 -2.39
C ALA A 88 -10.78 -13.53 -2.43
N ALA A 89 -9.89 -14.39 -1.93
CA ALA A 89 -8.44 -14.18 -1.97
C ALA A 89 -7.81 -14.79 -3.22
N HIS A 90 -8.56 -15.54 -4.03
CA HIS A 90 -8.08 -16.20 -5.23
C HIS A 90 -8.43 -15.40 -6.49
N LEU A 91 -7.42 -14.86 -7.16
CA LEU A 91 -7.56 -14.14 -8.42
C LEU A 91 -6.91 -14.93 -9.55
N SER A 92 -7.57 -15.00 -10.70
CA SER A 92 -7.05 -15.72 -11.87
C SER A 92 -7.30 -14.98 -13.18
N VAL A 93 -6.46 -15.24 -14.19
CA VAL A 93 -6.69 -14.77 -15.56
C VAL A 93 -6.28 -15.83 -16.57
N ALA A 94 -7.05 -15.97 -17.65
CA ALA A 94 -6.75 -16.89 -18.72
C ALA A 94 -5.61 -16.37 -19.60
N LEU A 95 -4.84 -17.31 -20.16
CA LEU A 95 -3.73 -17.02 -21.07
C LEU A 95 -4.04 -17.49 -22.49
N GLN A 96 -3.36 -16.87 -23.45
CA GLN A 96 -3.35 -17.33 -24.82
C GLN A 96 -2.81 -18.76 -24.90
N ALA A 97 -3.43 -19.58 -25.75
CA ALA A 97 -2.94 -20.92 -26.01
C ALA A 97 -1.58 -20.89 -26.73
N ASN A 98 -0.74 -21.90 -26.46
CA ASN A 98 0.54 -22.10 -27.13
C ASN A 98 1.51 -20.92 -27.00
N LEU A 99 1.72 -20.44 -25.78
CA LEU A 99 2.73 -19.43 -25.50
C LEU A 99 4.09 -19.81 -26.11
N ALA A 100 4.69 -18.81 -26.76
CA ALA A 100 6.00 -18.88 -27.37
C ALA A 100 7.08 -19.06 -26.28
N ALA A 101 8.26 -19.54 -26.68
CA ALA A 101 9.37 -19.60 -25.74
C ALA A 101 9.77 -18.18 -25.29
N GLY A 102 9.97 -17.99 -23.99
CA GLY A 102 10.36 -16.70 -23.44
C GLY A 102 10.02 -16.49 -21.98
N ARG A 103 10.45 -15.33 -21.49
CA ARG A 103 10.09 -14.75 -20.21
C ARG A 103 8.75 -14.01 -20.32
N TYR A 104 7.88 -14.23 -19.35
CA TYR A 104 6.58 -13.61 -19.21
C TYR A 104 6.52 -12.86 -17.89
N VAL A 105 6.07 -11.61 -17.94
CA VAL A 105 5.89 -10.75 -16.78
C VAL A 105 4.41 -10.67 -16.47
N VAL A 106 4.07 -10.96 -15.22
CA VAL A 106 2.75 -10.84 -14.63
C VAL A 106 2.74 -9.58 -13.79
N ASN A 107 1.87 -8.64 -14.10
CA ASN A 107 1.55 -7.49 -13.25
C ASN A 107 0.16 -7.69 -12.68
N TRP A 108 -0.03 -7.29 -11.43
CA TRP A 108 -1.32 -7.39 -10.76
C TRP A 108 -1.54 -6.22 -9.82
N HIS A 109 -2.81 -5.92 -9.58
CA HIS A 109 -3.25 -5.00 -8.53
C HIS A 109 -4.52 -5.53 -7.88
N ASN A 110 -4.77 -5.11 -6.65
CA ASN A 110 -6.02 -5.36 -5.93
C ASN A 110 -6.29 -4.23 -4.92
N VAL A 111 -7.45 -4.31 -4.27
CA VAL A 111 -7.76 -3.56 -3.06
C VAL A 111 -8.28 -4.56 -2.03
N SER A 112 -7.73 -4.54 -0.83
CA SER A 112 -8.15 -5.43 0.27
C SER A 112 -9.61 -5.15 0.65
N SER A 113 -10.35 -6.21 0.96
CA SER A 113 -11.72 -6.11 1.49
C SER A 113 -11.75 -5.84 3.00
N VAL A 114 -10.62 -6.03 3.69
CA VAL A 114 -10.51 -5.96 5.15
C VAL A 114 -10.24 -4.52 5.60
N ASP A 115 -9.23 -3.88 5.03
CA ASP A 115 -8.79 -2.52 5.39
C ASP A 115 -9.04 -1.48 4.28
N GLY A 116 -9.25 -1.93 3.04
CA GLY A 116 -9.47 -1.05 1.90
C GLY A 116 -8.19 -0.50 1.28
N ASP A 117 -7.02 -1.04 1.65
CA ASP A 117 -5.74 -0.58 1.14
C ASP A 117 -5.48 -1.15 -0.27
N PRO A 118 -5.03 -0.32 -1.23
CA PRO A 118 -4.61 -0.80 -2.54
C PRO A 118 -3.25 -1.49 -2.46
N ALA A 119 -3.08 -2.55 -3.23
CA ALA A 119 -1.81 -3.25 -3.34
C ALA A 119 -1.54 -3.67 -4.80
N GLU A 120 -0.28 -3.64 -5.20
CA GLU A 120 0.14 -4.04 -6.54
C GLU A 120 1.50 -4.73 -6.52
N GLY A 121 1.75 -5.51 -7.56
CA GLY A 121 3.03 -6.18 -7.68
C GLY A 121 3.25 -6.79 -9.04
N ALA A 122 4.46 -7.33 -9.20
CA ALA A 122 4.86 -8.02 -10.41
C ALA A 122 5.71 -9.24 -10.08
N PHE A 123 5.65 -10.24 -10.95
CA PHE A 123 6.56 -11.38 -10.95
C PHE A 123 6.71 -11.91 -12.38
N SER A 124 7.62 -12.85 -12.59
CA SER A 124 7.81 -13.47 -13.89
C SER A 124 7.75 -14.99 -13.84
N PHE A 125 7.56 -15.60 -15.00
CA PHE A 125 7.78 -17.02 -15.25
C PHE A 125 8.33 -17.21 -16.67
N TYR A 126 8.81 -18.41 -16.95
CA TYR A 126 9.44 -18.75 -18.23
C TYR A 126 8.70 -19.91 -18.87
N VAL A 127 8.55 -19.84 -20.19
CA VAL A 127 7.97 -20.91 -20.99
C VAL A 127 9.03 -21.39 -21.97
N LYS A 128 9.31 -22.70 -21.97
CA LYS A 128 10.19 -23.41 -22.93
C LYS A 128 11.60 -22.80 -23.07
N THR A 129 12.06 -22.06 -22.06
CA THR A 129 13.38 -21.46 -22.03
C THR A 129 13.85 -21.34 -20.59
N ASP A 130 15.13 -21.57 -20.36
CA ASP A 130 15.76 -21.25 -19.09
C ASP A 130 16.07 -19.74 -19.03
N PRO A 131 16.08 -19.13 -17.82
CA PRO A 131 16.42 -17.74 -17.63
C PRO A 131 17.90 -17.46 -17.94
N THR A 132 18.18 -16.33 -18.59
CA THR A 132 19.54 -15.80 -18.69
C THR A 132 19.93 -15.02 -17.44
N ALA A 133 21.21 -14.68 -17.28
CA ALA A 133 21.66 -13.83 -16.17
C ALA A 133 20.98 -12.45 -16.18
N ASP A 134 20.75 -11.88 -17.36
CA ASP A 134 20.04 -10.60 -17.51
C ASP A 134 18.57 -10.75 -17.11
N ASP A 135 17.94 -11.87 -17.45
CA ASP A 135 16.55 -12.14 -17.06
C ASP A 135 16.40 -12.27 -15.55
N LEU A 136 17.33 -12.98 -14.88
CA LEU A 136 17.36 -13.08 -13.41
C LEU A 136 17.58 -11.71 -12.75
N ALA A 137 18.41 -10.85 -13.33
CA ALA A 137 18.60 -9.50 -12.83
C ALA A 137 17.32 -8.65 -12.96
N LYS A 138 16.59 -8.79 -14.08
CA LYS A 138 15.29 -8.13 -14.27
C LYS A 138 14.22 -8.71 -13.34
N ASP A 139 14.24 -10.00 -13.06
CA ASP A 139 13.32 -10.64 -12.10
C ASP A 139 13.53 -10.09 -10.70
N ALA A 140 14.79 -9.99 -10.27
CA ALA A 140 15.13 -9.37 -8.99
C ALA A 140 14.65 -7.91 -8.94
N ALA A 141 14.70 -7.18 -10.06
CA ALA A 141 14.17 -5.82 -10.12
C ALA A 141 12.64 -5.76 -9.95
N LEU A 142 11.87 -6.74 -10.42
CA LEU A 142 10.42 -6.79 -10.18
C LEU A 142 10.08 -6.90 -8.69
N GLU A 143 10.91 -7.63 -7.93
CA GLU A 143 10.78 -7.71 -6.46
C GLU A 143 11.17 -6.39 -5.76
N MET A 144 11.86 -5.50 -6.45
CA MET A 144 12.26 -4.17 -5.99
C MET A 144 11.32 -3.06 -6.45
N VAL A 145 10.43 -3.27 -7.42
CA VAL A 145 9.39 -2.29 -7.80
C VAL A 145 8.45 -1.99 -6.62
N GLY A 146 8.32 -2.91 -5.65
CA GLY A 146 7.69 -2.63 -4.35
C GLY A 146 8.59 -1.93 -3.31
N LYS A 147 9.76 -1.39 -3.69
CA LYS A 147 10.74 -0.69 -2.83
C LYS A 147 11.15 0.71 -3.35
N GLU A 148 10.54 1.21 -4.43
CA GLU A 148 10.94 2.49 -5.05
C GLU A 148 9.77 3.42 -5.35
N GLU A 149 8.73 3.49 -4.50
CA GLU A 149 7.78 4.61 -4.54
C GLU A 149 7.69 5.38 -3.21
N MET A 150 8.63 6.32 -3.03
CA MET A 150 8.38 7.55 -2.25
C MET A 150 9.39 8.64 -2.68
N THR A 151 9.30 9.08 -3.93
CA THR A 151 9.51 10.51 -4.22
C THR A 151 8.13 11.13 -4.28
N GLU A 152 7.84 11.99 -3.31
CA GLU A 152 6.55 12.64 -3.05
C GLU A 152 5.82 13.23 -4.29
N PRO A 153 4.48 13.39 -4.16
CA PRO A 153 3.65 14.03 -5.17
C PRO A 153 4.00 15.51 -5.28
N THR A 154 4.03 16.02 -6.51
CA THR A 154 3.93 17.47 -6.70
C THR A 154 2.54 17.88 -6.24
N ALA A 155 2.47 18.53 -5.08
CA ALA A 155 1.30 19.25 -4.61
C ALA A 155 0.93 20.31 -5.66
N GLU A 156 -0.12 20.05 -6.44
CA GLU A 156 -0.77 21.08 -7.25
C GLU A 156 -1.65 21.94 -6.32
N PRO A 157 -1.54 23.28 -6.36
CA PRO A 157 -2.30 24.15 -5.47
C PRO A 157 -3.79 24.10 -5.82
N ALA A 158 -4.64 24.13 -4.78
CA ALA A 158 -6.09 24.16 -4.91
C ALA A 158 -6.58 25.23 -5.93
N PRO A 159 -7.61 24.94 -6.76
CA PRO A 159 -8.16 25.93 -7.66
C PRO A 159 -8.82 27.07 -6.87
N PRO A 160 -8.71 28.33 -7.33
CA PRO A 160 -9.38 29.44 -6.66
C PRO A 160 -10.90 29.29 -6.73
N THR A 161 -11.56 29.52 -5.60
CA THR A 161 -13.01 29.66 -5.48
C THR A 161 -13.51 30.77 -6.41
N VAL A 162 -14.17 30.40 -7.51
CA VAL A 162 -14.94 31.35 -8.32
C VAL A 162 -16.34 31.47 -7.71
N ILE A 163 -16.55 32.55 -6.95
CA ILE A 163 -17.89 32.99 -6.56
C ILE A 163 -18.50 33.70 -7.77
N ALA A 164 -19.43 33.05 -8.48
CA ALA A 164 -20.24 33.70 -9.50
C ALA A 164 -21.45 34.41 -8.85
N PRO A 165 -21.81 35.62 -9.30
CA PRO A 165 -22.91 36.39 -8.72
C PRO A 165 -24.28 35.82 -9.09
N ILE A 166 -25.15 35.78 -8.08
CA ILE A 166 -26.60 35.65 -8.21
C ILE A 166 -27.14 36.80 -9.09
N SER A 167 -27.75 36.48 -10.22
CA SER A 167 -28.56 37.43 -10.99
C SER A 167 -29.93 36.84 -11.27
N ALA A 168 -30.93 37.58 -10.84
CA ALA A 168 -32.33 37.22 -10.77
C ALA A 168 -33.01 37.13 -12.15
N ALA A 169 -33.98 36.22 -12.25
CA ALA A 169 -35.16 36.40 -13.09
C ALA A 169 -36.35 35.62 -12.49
N THR A 170 -37.47 36.34 -12.36
CA THR A 170 -38.80 35.96 -11.86
C THR A 170 -39.79 36.38 -12.98
N PRO A 171 -41.08 35.98 -13.00
CA PRO A 171 -41.77 34.69 -12.82
C PRO A 171 -42.63 34.30 -14.07
N GLN A 172 -43.22 33.10 -14.14
CA GLN A 172 -44.58 32.97 -14.70
C GLN A 172 -45.34 31.72 -14.20
N ALA A 173 -46.59 31.95 -13.83
CA ALA A 173 -47.53 31.03 -13.19
C ALA A 173 -48.49 30.35 -14.19
N ALA A 174 -48.98 29.15 -13.84
CA ALA A 174 -50.37 28.71 -14.09
C ALA A 174 -50.75 27.46 -13.23
N ALA A 175 -51.71 27.69 -12.32
CA ALA A 175 -52.75 26.83 -11.71
C ALA A 175 -52.78 25.30 -11.98
N SER A 176 -52.76 24.39 -10.97
CA SER A 176 -53.81 23.92 -9.99
C SER A 176 -54.75 22.80 -10.51
N PRO A 177 -55.44 21.96 -9.68
CA PRO A 177 -55.30 21.65 -8.24
C PRO A 177 -55.53 20.13 -7.85
N ALA A 178 -55.58 19.88 -6.52
CA ALA A 178 -56.18 18.75 -5.77
C ALA A 178 -55.20 17.65 -5.26
N ALA A 179 -55.19 17.19 -4.00
CA ALA A 179 -56.13 17.32 -2.87
C ALA A 179 -55.43 17.10 -1.49
N ALA A 180 -55.90 17.86 -0.50
CA ALA A 180 -56.12 17.59 0.93
C ALA A 180 -55.15 16.72 1.79
N ALA A 181 -54.60 17.35 2.83
CA ALA A 181 -54.13 16.75 4.10
C ALA A 181 -55.32 16.42 5.03
N PRO A 182 -55.18 15.74 6.21
CA PRO A 182 -54.39 16.19 7.39
C PRO A 182 -53.58 15.03 8.05
N GLY A 183 -52.47 15.24 8.76
CA GLY A 183 -52.38 15.88 10.07
C GLY A 183 -51.24 15.21 10.87
N LEU A 184 -50.45 16.01 11.59
CA LEU A 184 -49.46 15.53 12.58
C LEU A 184 -50.16 15.27 13.92
N PRO A 185 -49.54 14.49 14.82
CA PRO A 185 -48.89 15.18 15.94
C PRO A 185 -47.48 14.68 16.25
N ARG A 186 -46.69 15.62 16.78
CA ARG A 186 -45.43 15.41 17.52
C ARG A 186 -45.73 14.85 18.91
N THR A 187 -44.95 13.85 19.33
CA THR A 187 -44.48 13.55 20.70
C THR A 187 -43.28 12.60 20.49
N GLY A 188 -42.11 12.70 21.10
CA GLY A 188 -41.68 13.31 22.35
C GLY A 188 -40.55 12.42 22.87
N ASP A 189 -39.43 13.04 23.19
CA ASP A 189 -38.24 12.62 23.95
C ASP A 189 -38.01 11.15 24.35
N GLY A 190 -36.76 10.72 24.18
CA GLY A 190 -36.22 9.57 24.91
C GLY A 190 -34.74 9.30 24.65
N GLY A 191 -33.89 9.65 25.62
CA GLY A 191 -32.75 8.79 25.97
C GLY A 191 -31.37 9.23 25.49
N SER A 192 -30.74 10.11 26.29
CA SER A 192 -29.30 10.23 26.44
C SER A 192 -28.61 8.86 26.67
N ALA A 193 -27.62 8.53 25.85
CA ALA A 193 -26.60 7.53 26.18
C ALA A 193 -25.22 8.17 26.04
N THR A 194 -24.74 8.68 27.16
CA THR A 194 -23.35 9.03 27.43
C THR A 194 -22.50 7.75 27.41
N GLY A 195 -21.54 7.67 26.49
CA GLY A 195 -20.54 6.59 26.41
C GLY A 195 -19.15 7.19 26.28
N LEU A 196 -18.43 7.23 27.40
CA LEU A 196 -17.12 7.83 27.58
C LEU A 196 -16.08 7.29 26.59
N ALA A 197 -15.48 8.21 25.83
CA ALA A 197 -14.11 8.07 25.36
C ALA A 197 -13.17 8.32 26.56
N LEU A 198 -12.30 7.37 26.89
CA LEU A 198 -11.08 7.69 27.64
C LEU A 198 -9.91 6.84 27.15
N ALA A 199 -8.86 7.58 26.80
CA ALA A 199 -7.61 7.15 26.24
C ALA A 199 -6.77 6.31 27.22
N ALA A 200 -6.09 5.30 26.68
CA ALA A 200 -4.96 4.59 27.29
C ALA A 200 -4.22 3.92 26.11
N MET A 201 -2.91 3.99 25.89
CA MET A 201 -1.77 4.47 26.66
C MET A 201 -0.68 4.88 25.65
N LEU A 202 0.07 5.94 25.93
CA LEU A 202 1.47 6.01 25.50
C LEU A 202 2.28 6.65 26.62
N ALA A 203 2.86 5.80 27.47
CA ALA A 203 3.83 6.21 28.47
C ALA A 203 5.16 6.52 27.78
N LEU A 204 5.47 7.80 27.70
CA LEU A 204 6.74 8.34 27.26
C LEU A 204 7.77 8.15 28.40
N ALA A 205 8.74 7.24 28.23
CA ALA A 205 9.87 7.11 29.14
C ALA A 205 11.12 7.76 28.53
N SER A 206 11.36 9.01 28.90
CA SER A 206 12.64 9.70 28.72
C SER A 206 13.40 9.67 30.05
N ALA A 207 14.52 8.96 30.10
CA ALA A 207 15.52 9.10 31.15
C ALA A 207 16.91 8.67 30.63
N VAL A 208 17.60 9.60 29.97
CA VAL A 208 19.07 9.56 29.85
C VAL A 208 19.60 10.85 30.47
N ALA A 209 20.17 10.74 31.66
CA ALA A 209 21.32 11.54 32.12
C ALA A 209 21.68 11.19 33.58
N GLY A 210 22.90 10.72 33.79
CA GLY A 210 23.59 10.89 35.07
C GLY A 210 24.54 9.74 35.44
N GLY A 211 25.84 9.91 35.18
CA GLY A 211 26.86 9.11 35.86
C GLY A 211 28.14 8.84 35.09
N ALA A 212 28.93 9.88 34.78
CA ALA A 212 30.37 9.74 34.51
C ALA A 212 31.14 10.18 35.76
N LEU A 213 32.29 9.52 36.03
CA LEU A 213 33.37 9.74 37.04
C LEU A 213 33.51 8.47 37.95
N LEU A 214 34.62 7.73 38.07
CA LEU A 214 36.06 8.04 38.08
C LEU A 214 36.94 6.77 37.98
N ALA A 215 38.23 6.98 37.62
CA ALA A 215 39.44 6.16 37.87
C ALA A 215 39.61 4.86 37.04
N GLY A 216 40.75 4.55 36.39
CA GLY A 216 42.13 5.01 36.52
C GLY A 216 43.03 3.86 37.01
N GLY A 217 43.96 3.37 36.17
CA GLY A 217 45.06 2.44 36.56
C GLY A 217 45.13 1.17 35.68
N LEU A 218 45.96 1.12 34.63
CA LEU A 218 47.40 0.74 34.64
C LEU A 218 47.66 -0.70 35.12
N GLY A 219 48.08 -1.59 34.20
CA GLY A 219 48.72 -2.85 34.58
C GLY A 219 48.72 -3.99 33.56
N MET A 220 49.28 -3.81 32.36
CA MET A 220 49.56 -4.94 31.47
C MET A 220 50.86 -5.63 31.92
N ARG A 221 50.74 -6.70 32.71
CA ARG A 221 51.87 -7.52 33.16
C ARG A 221 52.12 -8.64 32.16
N ILE A 222 53.21 -8.51 31.42
CA ILE A 222 53.82 -9.58 30.62
C ILE A 222 54.28 -10.69 31.57
N ARG A 223 53.92 -11.95 31.28
CA ARG A 223 54.65 -13.10 31.84
C ARG A 223 54.98 -14.09 30.72
N ARG A 224 56.27 -14.12 30.37
CA ARG A 224 56.95 -15.22 29.66
C ARG A 224 57.28 -16.34 30.66
N GLY A 225 57.37 -17.57 30.13
CA GLY A 225 58.01 -18.75 30.75
C GLY A 225 57.18 -19.99 30.45
N ARG A 226 57.54 -20.83 29.47
CA ARG A 226 58.56 -21.90 29.53
C ARG A 226 58.35 -22.85 30.70
#